data_AF-A0A952DZN7-F1
#
_entry.id   AF-A0A952DZN7-F1
#
_cell.length_a   1.000
_cell.length_b   1.000
_cell.length_c   1.000
_cell.angle_alpha   90.00
_cell.angle_beta   90.00
_cell.angle_gamma   90.00
#
_symmetry.space_group_name_H-M   'P 1'
#
loop_
_entity.id
_entity.type
_entity.pdbx_description
1 polymer ?
#
loop_
_entity_poly.entity_id
_entity_poly.type
_entity_poly.pdbx_seq_one_letter_code
_entity_poly.pdbx_strand_id
1 'polypeptide(L)'
;PFILPADGFIGLLYADSRSPYSASSPHQGIDIFSNAEPGVVPVYAAYDGYISRESNWRSALIQRIPEDPLEPGRQIWLYYAHMADREGNSFIIPAFPPGTDELFIEQGTLLGYTGDYNGGSLRSVWVHLHFSIIQDDSRGRYTNELEFANTIDPSPYLGLPVHYACGGTLMECNANPVCLD
;
A
#
# COMPACT_ATOMS: atom_id res chain seq x y z
N PRO A 1 -5.99 -9.03 11.82
CA PRO A 1 -5.77 -7.62 11.44
C PRO A 1 -4.49 -7.53 10.59
N PHE A 2 -4.39 -6.53 9.73
CA PHE A 2 -3.16 -6.27 9.00
C PHE A 2 -2.14 -5.64 9.94
N ILE A 3 -0.85 -5.91 9.69
CA ILE A 3 0.23 -5.12 10.29
C ILE A 3 0.48 -3.88 9.43
N LEU A 4 0.98 -2.81 10.05
CA LEU A 4 1.51 -1.69 9.29
C LEU A 4 2.75 -2.17 8.52
N PRO A 5 2.77 -2.05 7.17
CA PRO A 5 3.78 -2.73 6.36
C PRO A 5 5.16 -2.09 6.39
N ALA A 6 5.32 -0.91 6.96
CA ALA A 6 6.61 -0.26 7.18
C ALA A 6 6.54 0.65 8.41
N ASP A 7 7.67 0.85 9.09
CA ASP A 7 7.79 1.86 10.13
C ASP A 7 7.90 3.25 9.51
N GLY A 8 7.21 4.23 10.06
CA GLY A 8 7.31 5.61 9.59
C GLY A 8 6.17 6.50 10.06
N PHE A 9 6.13 7.72 9.49
CA PHE A 9 5.06 8.67 9.72
C PHE A 9 4.00 8.55 8.63
N ILE A 10 2.76 8.22 8.98
CA ILE A 10 1.64 8.20 8.04
C ILE A 10 1.25 9.65 7.72
N GLY A 11 1.72 10.15 6.57
CA GLY A 11 1.65 11.58 6.23
C GLY A 11 0.58 11.96 5.23
N LEU A 12 0.23 11.03 4.33
CA LEU A 12 -0.90 11.17 3.40
C LEU A 12 -1.89 10.05 3.64
N LEU A 13 -3.14 10.43 3.81
CA LEU A 13 -4.23 9.57 4.26
C LEU A 13 -5.05 9.06 3.08
N TYR A 14 -5.83 8.01 3.31
CA TYR A 14 -6.81 7.55 2.34
C TYR A 14 -7.88 8.61 2.10
N ALA A 15 -8.29 8.79 0.85
CA ALA A 15 -9.23 9.81 0.41
C ALA A 15 -8.77 11.26 0.67
N ASP A 16 -7.47 11.50 0.90
CA ASP A 16 -6.94 12.86 1.07
C ASP A 16 -7.10 13.66 -0.24
N SER A 17 -7.83 14.76 -0.18
CA SER A 17 -8.12 15.62 -1.34
C SER A 17 -7.22 16.87 -1.40
N ARG A 18 -6.25 17.01 -0.49
CA ARG A 18 -5.34 18.16 -0.44
C ARG A 18 -4.29 18.02 -1.54
N SER A 19 -3.78 19.16 -2.01
CA SER A 19 -2.71 19.20 -3.02
C SER A 19 -1.53 18.30 -2.58
N PRO A 20 -0.98 17.44 -3.48
CA PRO A 20 -1.15 17.43 -4.93
C PRO A 20 -2.43 16.75 -5.46
N TYR A 21 -3.23 16.12 -4.59
CA TYR A 21 -4.51 15.49 -4.93
C TYR A 21 -5.63 16.52 -5.10
N SER A 22 -6.84 16.03 -5.37
CA SER A 22 -8.03 16.85 -5.55
C SER A 22 -9.29 16.11 -5.11
N ALA A 23 -10.41 16.81 -4.94
CA ALA A 23 -11.68 16.15 -4.65
C ALA A 23 -12.12 15.15 -5.74
N SER A 24 -11.73 15.36 -7.00
CA SER A 24 -12.03 14.46 -8.12
C SER A 24 -11.02 13.31 -8.29
N SER A 25 -9.87 13.40 -7.62
CA SER A 25 -8.83 12.38 -7.63
C SER A 25 -8.11 12.45 -6.28
N PRO A 26 -8.77 11.95 -5.21
CA PRO A 26 -8.20 11.92 -3.89
C PRO A 26 -7.20 10.77 -3.77
N HIS A 27 -6.40 10.78 -2.72
CA HIS A 27 -5.38 9.77 -2.51
C HIS A 27 -5.96 8.37 -2.32
N GLN A 28 -5.43 7.40 -3.06
CA GLN A 28 -5.95 6.05 -3.23
C GLN A 28 -5.50 5.04 -2.15
N GLY A 29 -4.60 5.47 -1.27
CA GLY A 29 -4.01 4.64 -0.22
C GLY A 29 -3.50 5.49 0.93
N ILE A 30 -2.46 5.02 1.58
CA ILE A 30 -1.71 5.78 2.59
C ILE A 30 -0.23 5.84 2.22
N ASP A 31 0.40 6.96 2.57
CA ASP A 31 1.85 7.09 2.44
C ASP A 31 2.52 7.11 3.81
N ILE A 32 3.41 6.14 4.00
CA ILE A 32 4.20 5.95 5.22
C ILE A 32 5.61 6.48 4.95
N PHE A 33 5.91 7.68 5.45
CA PHE A 33 7.17 8.37 5.21
C PHE A 33 8.27 7.87 6.14
N SER A 34 9.41 7.53 5.53
CA SER A 34 10.63 7.09 6.20
C SER A 34 11.55 8.28 6.46
N ASN A 35 12.03 8.45 7.70
CA ASN A 35 13.10 9.39 8.01
C ASN A 35 14.49 8.73 7.85
N ALA A 36 14.75 8.17 6.66
CA ALA A 36 15.97 7.47 6.32
C ALA A 36 16.23 7.53 4.80
N GLU A 37 17.44 7.14 4.39
CA GLU A 37 17.82 7.03 2.98
C GLU A 37 17.01 5.93 2.25
N PRO A 38 16.86 6.00 0.91
CA PRO A 38 16.26 4.92 0.12
C PRO A 38 16.97 3.58 0.35
N GLY A 39 16.20 2.49 0.44
CA GLY A 39 16.73 1.15 0.64
C GLY A 39 17.03 0.77 2.10
N VAL A 40 16.63 1.61 3.08
CA VAL A 40 16.94 1.39 4.51
C VAL A 40 15.75 0.83 5.30
N VAL A 41 14.57 1.45 5.23
CA VAL A 41 13.42 1.03 6.04
C VAL A 41 12.76 -0.20 5.42
N PRO A 42 12.62 -1.32 6.16
CA PRO A 42 12.04 -2.55 5.62
C PRO A 42 10.55 -2.42 5.35
N VAL A 43 10.10 -3.13 4.32
CA VAL A 43 8.69 -3.30 3.97
C VAL A 43 8.32 -4.77 4.16
N TYR A 44 7.25 -5.02 4.90
CA TYR A 44 6.75 -6.34 5.25
C TYR A 44 5.36 -6.59 4.67
N ALA A 45 5.04 -7.86 4.42
CA ALA A 45 3.70 -8.26 4.02
C ALA A 45 2.70 -7.97 5.14
N ALA A 46 1.67 -7.19 4.83
CA ALA A 46 0.69 -6.75 5.81
C ALA A 46 -0.19 -7.91 6.33
N TYR A 47 -0.29 -9.01 5.58
CA TYR A 47 -1.11 -10.18 5.91
C TYR A 47 -0.56 -11.45 5.24
N ASP A 48 -1.15 -12.61 5.53
CA ASP A 48 -0.91 -13.84 4.76
C ASP A 48 -1.51 -13.69 3.35
N GLY A 49 -0.83 -14.20 2.33
CA GLY A 49 -1.38 -14.16 0.97
C GLY A 49 -0.38 -14.57 -0.10
N TYR A 50 -0.65 -14.16 -1.34
CA TYR A 50 0.12 -14.56 -2.52
C TYR A 50 0.72 -13.34 -3.20
N ILE A 51 2.06 -13.24 -3.22
CA ILE A 51 2.77 -12.15 -3.87
C ILE A 51 2.94 -12.41 -5.36
N SER A 52 2.66 -11.38 -6.14
CA SER A 52 2.98 -11.28 -7.55
C SER A 52 3.79 -10.02 -7.83
N ARG A 53 4.64 -10.08 -8.85
CA ARG A 53 5.42 -8.97 -9.38
C ARG A 53 5.42 -9.03 -10.88
N GLU A 54 4.76 -8.07 -11.53
CA GLU A 54 4.76 -7.99 -12.98
C GLU A 54 6.19 -7.86 -13.53
N SER A 55 6.43 -8.46 -14.69
CA SER A 55 7.76 -8.50 -15.33
C SER A 55 8.36 -7.12 -15.59
N ASN A 56 7.52 -6.08 -15.74
CA ASN A 56 7.95 -4.70 -15.99
C ASN A 56 7.94 -3.82 -14.72
N TRP A 57 7.52 -4.33 -13.57
CA TRP A 57 7.45 -3.54 -12.33
C TRP A 57 8.81 -3.41 -11.64
N ARG A 58 9.23 -2.17 -11.46
CA ARG A 58 10.52 -1.81 -10.84
C ARG A 58 10.42 -1.66 -9.33
N SER A 59 9.37 -0.99 -8.86
CA SER A 59 9.27 -0.46 -7.50
C SER A 59 8.00 -0.91 -6.79
N ALA A 60 7.30 -1.91 -7.31
CA ALA A 60 6.02 -2.34 -6.77
C ALA A 60 5.86 -3.85 -6.70
N LEU A 61 5.04 -4.27 -5.74
CA LEU A 61 4.53 -5.63 -5.56
C LEU A 61 3.02 -5.56 -5.37
N ILE A 62 2.35 -6.66 -5.67
CA ILE A 62 0.95 -6.83 -5.31
C ILE A 62 0.75 -8.16 -4.60
N GLN A 63 -0.14 -8.18 -3.62
CA GLN A 63 -0.45 -9.35 -2.80
C GLN A 63 -1.93 -9.67 -2.87
N ARG A 64 -2.27 -10.88 -3.33
CA ARG A 64 -3.64 -11.38 -3.30
C ARG A 64 -3.99 -11.91 -1.93
N ILE A 65 -5.15 -11.51 -1.43
CA ILE A 65 -5.79 -12.09 -0.24
C ILE A 65 -7.10 -12.73 -0.71
N PRO A 66 -7.14 -14.08 -0.85
CA PRO A 66 -8.32 -14.78 -1.38
C PRO A 66 -9.59 -14.58 -0.54
N GLU A 67 -9.42 -14.49 0.78
CA GLU A 67 -10.52 -14.31 1.74
C GLU A 67 -10.25 -13.06 2.57
N ASP A 68 -10.99 -12.00 2.27
CA ASP A 68 -10.96 -10.75 3.02
C ASP A 68 -11.34 -11.02 4.49
N PRO A 69 -10.49 -10.64 5.46
CA PRO A 69 -10.74 -10.89 6.87
C PRO A 69 -11.92 -10.11 7.46
N LEU A 70 -12.42 -9.08 6.77
CA LEU A 70 -13.54 -8.25 7.19
C LEU A 70 -14.83 -8.55 6.40
N GLU A 71 -14.72 -9.07 5.18
CA GLU A 71 -15.86 -9.42 4.32
C GLU A 71 -15.68 -10.82 3.70
N PRO A 72 -16.11 -11.90 4.38
CA PRO A 72 -15.94 -13.27 3.90
C PRO A 72 -16.51 -13.51 2.49
N GLY A 73 -15.77 -14.25 1.65
CA GLY A 73 -16.14 -14.50 0.26
C GLY A 73 -15.76 -13.38 -0.72
N ARG A 74 -15.13 -12.28 -0.25
CA ARG A 74 -14.49 -11.27 -1.09
C ARG A 74 -13.00 -11.53 -1.20
N GLN A 75 -12.45 -11.43 -2.42
CA GLN A 75 -11.01 -11.32 -2.64
C GLN A 75 -10.62 -9.84 -2.71
N ILE A 76 -9.47 -9.51 -2.12
CA ILE A 76 -8.85 -8.18 -2.19
C ILE A 76 -7.37 -8.31 -2.53
N TRP A 77 -6.77 -7.19 -2.90
CA TRP A 77 -5.36 -7.10 -3.24
C TRP A 77 -4.69 -5.97 -2.48
N LEU A 78 -3.48 -6.20 -1.99
CA LEU A 78 -2.65 -5.18 -1.36
C LEU A 78 -1.57 -4.74 -2.33
N TYR A 79 -1.42 -3.43 -2.52
CA TYR A 79 -0.42 -2.84 -3.39
C TYR A 79 0.65 -2.12 -2.57
N TYR A 80 1.91 -2.39 -2.89
CA TYR A 80 3.08 -1.81 -2.23
C TYR A 80 3.92 -1.11 -3.31
N ALA A 81 4.16 0.20 -3.18
CA ALA A 81 4.84 1.00 -4.21
C ALA A 81 6.06 1.78 -3.68
N HIS A 82 6.73 2.50 -4.59
CA HIS A 82 7.92 3.31 -4.32
C HIS A 82 9.13 2.56 -3.76
N MET A 83 9.19 1.22 -3.91
CA MET A 83 10.27 0.36 -3.40
C MET A 83 11.50 0.31 -4.33
N ALA A 84 11.97 1.46 -4.82
CA ALA A 84 13.17 1.61 -5.66
C ALA A 84 13.78 3.01 -5.49
N ASP A 85 15.04 3.19 -5.90
CA ASP A 85 15.66 4.51 -5.96
C ASP A 85 15.17 5.34 -7.17
N ARG A 86 15.61 6.59 -7.27
CA ARG A 86 15.23 7.54 -8.34
C ARG A 86 15.55 7.03 -9.74
N GLU A 87 16.61 6.26 -9.90
CA GLU A 87 17.02 5.64 -11.16
C GLU A 87 16.15 4.42 -11.51
N GLY A 88 15.37 3.92 -10.55
CA GLY A 88 14.51 2.76 -10.68
C GLY A 88 15.21 1.44 -10.37
N ASN A 89 16.33 1.47 -9.66
CA ASN A 89 16.95 0.28 -9.11
C ASN A 89 16.09 -0.23 -7.94
N SER A 90 15.56 -1.43 -8.12
CA SER A 90 14.62 -2.08 -7.21
C SER A 90 15.24 -2.36 -5.84
N PHE A 91 14.51 -2.03 -4.77
CA PHE A 91 14.78 -2.47 -3.40
C PHE A 91 13.90 -3.64 -2.95
N ILE A 92 13.04 -4.16 -3.81
CA ILE A 92 12.37 -5.46 -3.61
C ILE A 92 13.44 -6.55 -3.56
N ILE A 93 13.37 -7.43 -2.55
CA ILE A 93 14.39 -8.45 -2.33
C ILE A 93 14.42 -9.51 -3.46
N PRO A 94 15.56 -10.19 -3.68
CA PRO A 94 15.70 -11.18 -4.76
C PRO A 94 14.76 -12.39 -4.69
N ALA A 95 14.06 -12.62 -3.58
CA ALA A 95 13.05 -13.66 -3.45
C ALA A 95 11.79 -13.39 -4.30
N PHE A 96 11.56 -12.13 -4.70
CA PHE A 96 10.44 -11.70 -5.54
C PHE A 96 10.96 -11.04 -6.83
N PRO A 97 11.63 -11.81 -7.72
CA PRO A 97 12.12 -11.29 -8.99
C PRO A 97 10.95 -10.84 -9.90
N PRO A 98 11.19 -9.97 -10.90
CA PRO A 98 10.17 -9.67 -11.90
C PRO A 98 9.63 -10.95 -12.56
N GLY A 99 8.30 -11.06 -12.67
CA GLY A 99 7.61 -12.26 -13.14
C GLY A 99 7.25 -13.26 -12.03
N THR A 100 7.47 -12.94 -10.75
CA THR A 100 6.88 -13.71 -9.65
C THR A 100 5.36 -13.71 -9.80
N ASP A 101 4.77 -14.89 -9.70
CA ASP A 101 3.33 -15.10 -9.84
C ASP A 101 2.85 -15.95 -8.66
N GLU A 102 1.91 -15.41 -7.89
CA GLU A 102 1.12 -16.14 -6.90
C GLU A 102 1.96 -16.93 -5.88
N LEU A 103 3.06 -16.35 -5.41
CA LEU A 103 3.93 -16.96 -4.40
C LEU A 103 3.36 -16.75 -3.00
N PHE A 104 2.96 -17.84 -2.34
CA PHE A 104 2.48 -17.76 -0.96
C PHE A 104 3.56 -17.23 0.00
N ILE A 105 3.16 -16.32 0.88
CA ILE A 105 3.96 -15.78 1.97
C ILE A 105 3.11 -15.54 3.21
N GLU A 106 3.75 -15.54 4.38
CA GLU A 106 3.12 -15.25 5.67
C GLU A 106 3.20 -13.74 5.99
N GLN A 107 2.27 -13.25 6.80
CA GLN A 107 2.28 -11.92 7.40
C GLN A 107 3.64 -11.65 8.06
N GLY A 108 4.20 -10.47 7.81
CA GLY A 108 5.52 -10.10 8.34
C GLY A 108 6.71 -10.60 7.51
N THR A 109 6.48 -11.29 6.39
CA THR A 109 7.56 -11.63 5.44
C THR A 109 8.17 -10.35 4.89
N LEU A 110 9.51 -10.23 4.92
CA LEU A 110 10.24 -9.12 4.32
C LEU A 110 10.05 -9.11 2.80
N LEU A 111 9.53 -8.02 2.24
CA LEU A 111 9.30 -7.82 0.82
C LEU A 111 10.42 -7.01 0.14
N GLY A 112 11.03 -6.09 0.88
CA GLY A 112 11.99 -5.14 0.35
C GLY A 112 12.18 -3.97 1.29
N TYR A 113 12.51 -2.81 0.72
CA TYR A 113 12.74 -1.58 1.47
C TYR A 113 12.08 -0.39 0.77
N THR A 114 11.72 0.63 1.55
CA THR A 114 11.15 1.88 1.03
C THR A 114 12.16 2.61 0.15
N GLY A 115 11.69 3.30 -0.88
CA GLY A 115 12.51 4.12 -1.75
C GLY A 115 11.81 5.43 -2.12
N ASP A 116 12.29 6.07 -3.17
CA ASP A 116 11.81 7.38 -3.65
C ASP A 116 11.58 7.41 -5.17
N TYR A 117 11.40 6.25 -5.80
CA TYR A 117 11.03 6.14 -7.21
C TYR A 117 9.60 6.60 -7.46
N ASN A 118 9.40 7.53 -8.38
CA ASN A 118 8.11 8.16 -8.67
C ASN A 118 7.60 7.91 -10.11
N GLY A 119 8.07 6.85 -10.77
CA GLY A 119 7.68 6.58 -12.17
C GLY A 119 8.33 7.49 -13.21
N GLY A 120 9.44 8.16 -12.88
CA GLY A 120 10.16 9.06 -13.80
C GLY A 120 9.58 10.47 -13.90
N SER A 121 8.72 10.85 -12.95
CA SER A 121 8.23 12.23 -12.83
C SER A 121 9.38 13.18 -12.50
N LEU A 122 9.33 14.40 -13.04
CA LEU A 122 10.32 15.44 -12.76
C LEU A 122 10.29 15.95 -11.31
N ARG A 123 9.22 15.65 -10.56
CA ARG A 123 9.08 16.06 -9.15
C ARG A 123 9.62 14.99 -8.22
N SER A 124 10.68 15.28 -7.48
CA SER A 124 11.15 14.37 -6.44
C SER A 124 10.07 14.14 -5.37
N VAL A 125 9.98 12.90 -4.91
CA VAL A 125 9.21 12.53 -3.71
C VAL A 125 10.18 12.22 -2.57
N TRP A 126 9.68 12.24 -1.34
CA TRP A 126 10.44 11.77 -0.18
C TRP A 126 10.48 10.25 -0.14
N VAL A 127 11.33 9.66 0.70
CA VAL A 127 11.34 8.21 0.90
C VAL A 127 10.06 7.79 1.62
N HIS A 128 9.26 6.95 0.98
CA HIS A 128 8.02 6.46 1.57
C HIS A 128 7.61 5.12 0.96
N LEU A 129 6.70 4.43 1.66
CA LEU A 129 5.88 3.37 1.10
C LEU A 129 4.50 3.95 0.78
N HIS A 130 4.06 3.78 -0.46
CA HIS A 130 2.63 3.87 -0.77
C HIS A 130 2.00 2.49 -0.57
N PHE A 131 0.95 2.42 0.25
CA PHE A 131 0.21 1.21 0.53
C PHE A 131 -1.29 1.43 0.27
N SER A 132 -1.89 0.58 -0.55
CA SER A 132 -3.32 0.62 -0.84
C SER A 132 -3.93 -0.78 -0.86
N ILE A 133 -5.24 -0.82 -0.62
CA ILE A 133 -6.06 -2.02 -0.75
C ILE A 133 -6.96 -1.80 -1.96
N ILE A 134 -6.98 -2.74 -2.89
CA ILE A 134 -7.74 -2.64 -4.14
C ILE A 134 -8.63 -3.85 -4.37
N GLN A 135 -9.73 -3.62 -5.07
CA GLN A 135 -10.74 -4.62 -5.37
C GLN A 135 -10.26 -5.64 -6.41
N ASP A 136 -10.86 -6.82 -6.36
CA ASP A 136 -10.79 -7.81 -7.43
C ASP A 136 -11.66 -7.41 -8.64
N ASP A 137 -11.25 -7.79 -9.86
CA ASP A 137 -11.97 -7.55 -11.11
C ASP A 137 -13.15 -8.50 -11.33
N SER A 138 -13.55 -9.24 -10.30
CA SER A 138 -14.53 -10.34 -10.28
C SER A 138 -14.11 -11.59 -11.09
N ARG A 139 -12.88 -11.62 -11.58
CA ARG A 139 -12.29 -12.75 -12.32
C ARG A 139 -10.99 -13.22 -11.67
N GLY A 140 -10.73 -12.78 -10.44
CA GLY A 140 -9.56 -13.18 -9.67
C GLY A 140 -8.30 -12.37 -10.00
N ARG A 141 -8.41 -11.19 -10.62
CA ARG A 141 -7.28 -10.28 -10.88
C ARG A 141 -7.49 -8.93 -10.22
N TYR A 142 -6.42 -8.21 -9.99
CA TYR A 142 -6.49 -6.87 -9.42
C TYR A 142 -7.04 -5.83 -10.41
N THR A 143 -7.71 -4.82 -9.86
CA THR A 143 -8.19 -3.64 -10.59
C THR A 143 -7.12 -2.55 -10.66
N ASN A 144 -7.35 -1.47 -11.41
CA ASN A 144 -6.37 -0.39 -11.54
C ASN A 144 -6.36 0.50 -10.29
N GLU A 145 -5.25 0.50 -9.56
CA GLU A 145 -5.06 1.26 -8.31
C GLU A 145 -5.21 2.78 -8.49
N LEU A 146 -4.85 3.31 -9.66
CA LEU A 146 -4.94 4.75 -9.94
C LEU A 146 -6.39 5.28 -9.93
N GLU A 147 -7.37 4.40 -10.13
CA GLU A 147 -8.79 4.73 -10.09
C GLU A 147 -9.30 4.59 -8.65
N PHE A 148 -9.63 5.71 -8.00
CA PHE A 148 -10.09 5.71 -6.60
C PHE A 148 -11.29 4.80 -6.33
N ALA A 149 -12.19 4.62 -7.31
CA ALA A 149 -13.35 3.74 -7.18
C ALA A 149 -12.98 2.25 -6.98
N ASN A 150 -11.75 1.87 -7.29
CA ASN A 150 -11.23 0.52 -7.13
C ASN A 150 -10.57 0.29 -5.76
N THR A 151 -10.35 1.34 -4.96
CA THR A 151 -9.61 1.24 -3.70
C THR A 151 -10.54 1.13 -2.49
N ILE A 152 -10.02 0.56 -1.41
CA ILE A 152 -10.75 0.29 -0.17
C ILE A 152 -10.04 1.03 0.96
N ASP A 153 -10.81 1.63 1.88
CA ASP A 153 -10.29 2.29 3.07
C ASP A 153 -9.43 1.32 3.92
N PRO A 154 -8.12 1.58 4.11
CA PRO A 154 -7.25 0.73 4.92
C PRO A 154 -7.53 0.78 6.43
N SER A 155 -8.31 1.76 6.90
CA SER A 155 -8.53 2.02 8.32
C SER A 155 -9.00 0.81 9.14
N PRO A 156 -10.08 0.08 8.75
CA PRO A 156 -10.54 -1.08 9.51
C PRO A 156 -9.57 -2.28 9.42
N TYR A 157 -8.75 -2.37 8.37
CA TYR A 157 -7.78 -3.44 8.22
C TYR A 157 -6.56 -3.25 9.12
N LEU A 158 -6.08 -2.01 9.21
CA LEU A 158 -4.93 -1.62 10.03
C LEU A 158 -5.31 -1.37 11.50
N GLY A 159 -6.60 -1.20 11.81
CA GLY A 159 -7.05 -0.77 13.14
C GLY A 159 -6.59 0.65 13.50
N LEU A 160 -6.35 1.49 12.48
CA LEU A 160 -5.85 2.86 12.61
C LEU A 160 -6.79 3.80 11.84
N PRO A 161 -7.15 4.98 12.37
CA PRO A 161 -8.02 5.93 11.68
C PRO A 161 -7.24 6.71 10.60
N VAL A 162 -6.96 6.07 9.47
CA VAL A 162 -6.11 6.61 8.39
C VAL A 162 -6.89 7.10 7.17
N HIS A 163 -8.22 7.18 7.27
CA HIS A 163 -9.05 7.90 6.32
C HIS A 163 -8.98 9.41 6.63
N TYR A 164 -8.91 10.24 5.59
CA TYR A 164 -8.81 11.69 5.71
C TYR A 164 -9.95 12.35 6.52
N ALA A 165 -11.19 11.84 6.39
CA ALA A 165 -12.35 12.29 7.14
C ALA A 165 -12.24 12.05 8.66
N CYS A 166 -11.32 11.18 9.12
CA CYS A 166 -11.07 10.96 10.54
C CYS A 166 -10.38 12.15 11.24
N GLY A 167 -9.93 13.16 10.48
CA GLY A 167 -9.18 14.32 10.96
C GLY A 167 -9.95 15.16 11.97
N GLY A 168 -9.75 14.88 13.27
CA GLY A 168 -10.34 15.65 14.38
C GLY A 168 -10.46 14.85 15.69
N THR A 169 -10.41 13.52 15.62
CA THR A 169 -10.43 12.66 16.82
C THR A 169 -9.01 12.24 17.16
N LEU A 170 -8.66 12.20 18.45
CA LEU A 170 -7.40 11.61 18.91
C LEU A 170 -7.25 10.22 18.27
N MET A 171 -6.09 9.93 17.68
CA MET A 171 -5.80 8.60 17.14
C MET A 171 -5.79 7.60 18.30
N GLU A 172 -6.92 6.94 18.52
CA GLU A 172 -7.05 5.81 19.44
C GLU A 172 -7.04 4.52 18.64
N CYS A 173 -6.34 3.50 19.14
CA CYS A 173 -6.41 2.15 18.57
C CYS A 173 -7.81 1.59 18.82
N ASN A 174 -8.64 1.54 17.78
CA ASN A 174 -9.97 0.94 17.81
C ASN A 174 -9.98 -0.27 16.87
N ALA A 175 -10.67 -1.35 17.24
CA ALA A 175 -10.83 -2.52 16.40
C ALA A 175 -11.57 -2.22 15.09
N ASN A 176 -12.44 -1.21 15.09
CA ASN A 176 -13.17 -0.72 13.91
C ASN A 176 -13.25 0.81 13.96
N PRO A 177 -12.21 1.54 13.55
CA PRO A 177 -12.31 2.99 13.40
C PRO A 177 -13.35 3.30 12.31
N VAL A 178 -14.43 4.00 12.69
CA VAL A 178 -15.44 4.50 11.76
C VAL A 178 -15.32 6.01 11.74
N CYS A 179 -15.16 6.58 10.55
CA CYS A 179 -15.05 8.02 10.38
C CYS A 179 -16.40 8.56 9.92
N LEU A 180 -16.83 9.67 10.51
CA LEU A 180 -18.07 10.34 10.14
C LEU A 180 -17.75 11.21 8.93
N ASP A 181 -18.47 11.00 7.84
CA ASP A 181 -18.39 11.79 6.60
C ASP A 181 -18.70 13.28 6.81
#